data_AF-A0AAD9VKP0-F1
#
_entry.id   AF-A0AAD9VKP0-F1
#
_cell.length_a   1.000
_cell.length_b   1.000
_cell.length_c   1.000
_cell.angle_alpha   90.00
_cell.angle_beta   90.00
_cell.angle_gamma   90.00
#
_symmetry.space_group_name_H-M   'P 1'
#
loop_
_entity.id
_entity.type
_entity.pdbx_description
1 polymer ?
#
loop_
_entity_poly.entity_id
_entity_poly.type
_entity_poly.pdbx_seq_one_letter_code
_entity_poly.pdbx_strand_id
1 'polypeptide(L)'
;MLKPAKSTIDDPTNHFVLNYTQFKSLLENTYSIDNPIDISREYSNDTSAIINMIMSIPPLLKDRSIKNRLHRLVKTLENESSTPHSNRDPTPIEITPNWASDSDCDSS
;
A
#
# COMPACT_ATOMS: atom_id res chain seq x y z
N MET A 1 -11.08 20.05 3.73
CA MET A 1 -11.93 20.00 4.95
C MET A 1 -12.60 18.63 5.04
N LEU A 2 -12.18 17.78 6.00
CA LEU A 2 -12.75 16.43 6.26
C LEU A 2 -14.00 16.44 7.16
N LYS A 3 -14.53 17.61 7.56
CA LYS A 3 -15.63 17.74 8.52
C LYS A 3 -16.87 16.87 8.26
N PRO A 4 -17.42 16.76 7.03
CA PRO A 4 -18.56 15.88 6.78
C PRO A 4 -18.19 14.38 6.83
N ALA A 5 -16.94 14.02 6.56
CA ALA A 5 -16.49 12.63 6.66
C ALA A 5 -16.32 12.18 8.12
N LYS A 6 -15.91 13.08 9.03
CA LYS A 6 -15.77 12.75 10.45
C LYS A 6 -17.08 12.27 11.07
N SER A 7 -18.16 13.02 10.87
CA SER A 7 -19.48 12.66 11.43
C SER A 7 -20.02 11.35 10.89
N THR A 8 -19.70 11.00 9.63
CA THR A 8 -20.10 9.72 9.04
C THR A 8 -19.22 8.57 9.54
N ILE A 9 -17.92 8.80 9.72
CA ILE A 9 -17.00 7.75 10.17
C ILE A 9 -17.23 7.38 11.65
N ASP A 10 -17.46 8.39 12.50
CA ASP A 10 -17.72 8.17 13.93
C ASP A 10 -19.20 7.79 14.21
N ASP A 11 -20.04 7.67 13.18
CA ASP A 11 -21.44 7.26 13.33
C ASP A 11 -21.50 5.76 13.67
N PRO A 12 -22.08 5.38 14.83
CA PRO A 12 -22.18 3.98 15.23
C PRO A 12 -23.03 3.13 14.28
N THR A 13 -23.85 3.74 13.41
CA THR A 13 -24.66 3.02 12.42
C THR A 13 -23.89 2.59 11.17
N ASN A 14 -22.71 3.17 10.90
CA ASN A 14 -21.98 2.91 9.66
C ASN A 14 -21.06 1.67 9.70
N HIS A 15 -21.02 0.93 10.81
CA HIS A 15 -20.27 -0.33 10.97
C HIS A 15 -18.85 -0.28 10.36
N PHE A 16 -18.20 0.87 10.40
CA PHE A 16 -16.86 1.02 9.88
C PHE A 16 -15.86 0.39 10.82
N VAL A 17 -14.84 -0.23 10.23
CA VAL A 17 -13.79 -0.94 10.97
C VAL A 17 -12.86 0.03 11.69
N LEU A 18 -12.70 1.23 11.16
CA LEU A 18 -11.84 2.27 11.73
C LEU A 18 -12.69 3.45 12.20
N ASN A 19 -12.36 4.02 13.36
CA ASN A 19 -12.88 5.33 13.77
C ASN A 19 -12.16 6.47 13.04
N TYR A 20 -12.63 7.71 13.19
CA TYR A 20 -12.07 8.84 12.46
C TYR A 20 -10.58 9.07 12.76
N THR A 21 -10.16 8.85 14.00
CA THR A 21 -8.76 9.03 14.42
C THR A 21 -7.87 8.01 13.73
N GLN A 22 -8.25 6.73 13.74
CA GLN A 22 -7.52 5.65 13.06
C GLN A 22 -7.50 5.86 11.55
N PHE A 23 -8.61 6.25 10.95
CA PHE A 23 -8.70 6.57 9.53
C PHE A 23 -7.80 7.76 9.16
N LYS A 24 -7.76 8.81 9.99
CA LYS A 24 -6.88 9.96 9.81
C LYS A 24 -5.42 9.56 9.93
N SER A 25 -5.05 8.75 10.93
CA SER A 25 -3.70 8.23 11.10
C SER A 25 -3.26 7.35 9.93
N LEU A 26 -4.13 6.48 9.41
CA LEU A 26 -3.85 5.69 8.20
C LEU A 26 -3.60 6.61 6.99
N LEU A 27 -4.44 7.63 6.81
CA LEU A 27 -4.25 8.65 5.79
C LEU A 27 -2.98 9.48 5.98
N GLU A 28 -2.55 9.77 7.21
CA GLU A 28 -1.37 10.58 7.46
C GLU A 28 -0.09 9.75 7.30
N ASN A 29 -0.09 8.49 7.70
CA ASN A 29 1.07 7.61 7.56
C ASN A 29 1.34 7.18 6.11
N THR A 30 0.33 7.19 5.24
CA THR A 30 0.53 7.00 3.79
C THR A 30 1.28 8.14 3.11
N TYR A 31 1.60 9.24 3.82
CA TYR A 31 2.46 10.30 3.29
C TYR A 31 3.96 10.02 3.41
N SER A 32 4.40 9.14 4.31
CA SER A 32 5.81 9.08 4.70
C SER A 32 6.38 7.70 5.05
N ILE A 33 5.57 6.64 5.05
CA ILE A 33 6.03 5.31 5.46
C ILE A 33 5.89 4.30 4.31
N ASP A 34 6.93 3.48 4.14
CA ASP A 34 7.10 2.47 3.09
C ASP A 34 6.17 1.24 3.22
N ASN A 35 5.22 1.21 4.15
CA ASN A 35 4.32 0.05 4.26
C ASN A 35 2.94 0.36 4.87
N PRO A 36 1.97 0.87 4.08
CA PRO A 36 0.62 1.14 4.56
C PRO A 36 -0.17 -0.12 4.99
N ILE A 37 0.32 -1.30 4.63
CA ILE A 37 -0.29 -2.59 5.01
C ILE A 37 -0.04 -2.91 6.47
N ASP A 38 1.19 -2.75 6.95
CA ASP A 38 1.53 -3.02 8.35
C ASP A 38 0.68 -2.14 9.28
N ILE A 39 0.49 -0.88 8.89
CA ILE A 39 -0.36 0.08 9.61
C ILE A 39 -1.84 -0.32 9.53
N SER A 40 -2.32 -0.81 8.39
CA SER A 40 -3.70 -1.29 8.29
C SER A 40 -3.95 -2.53 9.18
N ARG A 41 -2.95 -3.42 9.29
CA ARG A 41 -2.98 -4.62 10.14
C ARG A 41 -2.92 -4.30 11.63
N GLU A 42 -2.30 -3.18 12.02
CA GLU A 42 -2.34 -2.69 13.40
C GLU A 42 -3.77 -2.36 13.87
N TYR A 43 -4.67 -2.02 12.94
CA TYR A 43 -6.04 -1.65 13.27
C TYR A 43 -7.06 -2.77 13.03
N SER A 44 -6.90 -3.58 11.99
CA SER A 44 -7.77 -4.73 11.73
C SER A 44 -7.11 -5.78 10.85
N ASN A 45 -7.43 -7.04 11.11
CA ASN A 45 -7.03 -8.18 10.28
C ASN A 45 -7.89 -8.32 9.00
N ASP A 46 -8.97 -7.55 8.89
CA ASP A 46 -9.87 -7.56 7.72
C ASP A 46 -9.53 -6.43 6.76
N THR A 47 -8.51 -6.65 5.93
CA THR A 47 -8.08 -5.71 4.89
C THR A 47 -9.20 -5.39 3.90
N SER A 48 -10.09 -6.34 3.60
CA SER A 48 -11.21 -6.14 2.68
C SER A 48 -12.22 -5.15 3.24
N ALA A 49 -12.52 -5.22 4.54
CA ALA A 49 -13.41 -4.27 5.20
C ALA A 49 -12.78 -2.87 5.30
N ILE A 50 -11.45 -2.76 5.47
CA ILE A 50 -10.74 -1.49 5.38
C ILE A 50 -10.86 -0.89 3.96
N ILE A 51 -10.65 -1.69 2.91
CA ILE A 51 -10.81 -1.23 1.51
C ILE A 51 -12.24 -0.74 1.26
N ASN A 52 -13.26 -1.49 1.68
CA ASN A 52 -14.66 -1.12 1.51
C ASN A 52 -15.00 0.20 2.23
N MET A 53 -14.48 0.40 3.44
CA MET A 53 -14.60 1.67 4.16
C MET A 53 -13.91 2.80 3.40
N ILE A 54 -12.68 2.60 2.91
CA ILE A 54 -11.94 3.63 2.16
C ILE A 54 -12.67 4.00 0.87
N MET A 55 -13.37 3.07 0.22
CA MET A 55 -14.14 3.31 -1.00
C MET A 55 -15.50 3.99 -0.76
N SER A 56 -16.06 3.93 0.45
CA SER A 56 -17.33 4.59 0.79
C SER A 56 -17.18 6.08 1.15
N ILE A 57 -15.97 6.53 1.47
CA ILE A 57 -15.65 7.89 1.91
C ILE A 57 -15.47 8.94 0.78
N PRO A 58 -14.93 8.64 -0.42
CA PRO A 58 -14.71 9.59 -1.51
C PRO A 58 -15.94 10.42 -1.94
N PRO A 59 -17.18 9.90 -1.93
CA PRO A 59 -18.38 10.71 -2.20
C PRO A 59 -18.59 11.85 -1.18
N LEU A 60 -18.13 11.67 0.05
CA LEU A 60 -18.29 12.62 1.16
C LEU A 60 -17.22 13.72 1.16
N LEU A 61 -16.18 13.56 0.35
CA LEU A 61 -15.06 14.48 0.26
C LEU A 61 -15.25 15.45 -0.91
N LYS A 62 -14.97 16.73 -0.67
CA LYS A 62 -14.90 17.74 -1.74
C LYS A 62 -13.51 17.85 -2.37
N ASP A 63 -12.49 17.41 -1.65
CA ASP A 63 -11.10 17.61 -2.04
C ASP A 63 -10.60 16.49 -2.96
N ARG A 64 -10.26 16.85 -4.21
CA ARG A 64 -9.74 15.91 -5.21
C ARG A 64 -8.41 15.29 -4.81
N SER A 65 -7.56 16.03 -4.10
CA SER A 65 -6.25 15.52 -3.65
C SER A 65 -6.44 14.36 -2.67
N ILE A 66 -7.39 14.47 -1.74
CA ILE A 66 -7.71 13.42 -0.77
C ILE A 66 -8.31 12.20 -1.47
N LYS A 67 -9.22 12.39 -2.44
CA LYS A 67 -9.79 11.28 -3.22
C LYS A 67 -8.73 10.47 -3.96
N ASN A 68 -7.82 11.17 -4.66
CA ASN A 68 -6.73 10.51 -5.38
C ASN A 68 -5.83 9.70 -4.45
N ARG A 69 -5.62 10.20 -3.23
CA ARG A 69 -4.83 9.51 -2.20
C ARG A 69 -5.52 8.27 -1.67
N LEU A 70 -6.83 8.33 -1.38
CA LEU A 70 -7.63 7.14 -1.03
C LEU A 70 -7.56 6.08 -2.13
N HIS A 71 -7.66 6.50 -3.39
CA HIS A 71 -7.53 5.59 -4.54
C HIS A 71 -6.16 4.89 -4.60
N ARG A 72 -5.07 5.60 -4.32
CA ARG A 72 -3.72 5.02 -4.26
C ARG A 72 -3.56 4.05 -3.09
N LEU A 73 -4.13 4.39 -1.94
CA LEU A 73 -4.14 3.52 -0.77
C LEU A 73 -4.86 2.21 -1.06
N VAL A 74 -6.06 2.26 -1.65
CA VAL A 74 -6.81 1.04 -2.02
C VAL A 74 -6.00 0.18 -2.99
N LYS A 75 -5.44 0.77 -4.05
CA LYS A 75 -4.58 0.02 -4.99
C LYS A 75 -3.41 -0.67 -4.30
N THR A 76 -2.80 -0.02 -3.31
CA THR A 76 -1.67 -0.59 -2.57
C THR A 76 -2.12 -1.78 -1.72
N LEU A 77 -3.25 -1.65 -1.03
CA LEU A 77 -3.84 -2.73 -0.23
C LEU A 77 -4.29 -3.91 -1.09
N GLU A 78 -4.91 -3.65 -2.25
CA GLU A 78 -5.37 -4.67 -3.20
C GLU A 78 -4.19 -5.47 -3.78
N ASN A 79 -3.12 -4.79 -4.22
CA ASN A 79 -1.95 -5.44 -4.79
C ASN A 79 -1.23 -6.38 -3.81
N GLU A 80 -1.26 -6.05 -2.53
CA GLU A 80 -0.61 -6.84 -1.47
C GLU A 80 -1.50 -7.95 -0.91
N SER A 81 -2.83 -7.79 -0.99
CA SER A 81 -3.74 -8.93 -0.78
C SER A 81 -3.72 -9.94 -1.93
N SER A 82 -3.37 -9.50 -3.14
CA SER A 82 -3.37 -10.32 -4.36
C SER A 82 -2.01 -10.96 -4.68
N THR A 83 -0.96 -10.57 -3.97
CA THR A 83 0.34 -11.24 -4.06
C THR A 83 0.36 -12.39 -3.07
N PRO A 84 0.20 -13.65 -3.50
CA PRO A 84 0.79 -14.73 -2.72
C PRO A 84 2.26 -14.37 -2.57
N HIS A 85 2.77 -14.48 -1.34
CA HIS A 85 4.19 -14.43 -1.04
C HIS A 85 4.88 -15.56 -1.82
N SER A 86 5.17 -15.32 -3.09
CA SER A 86 5.75 -16.28 -4.02
C SER A 86 6.88 -15.57 -4.74
N ASN A 87 8.08 -16.01 -4.38
CA ASN A 87 9.33 -15.81 -5.10
C ASN A 87 9.91 -14.39 -4.99
N ARG A 88 10.46 -14.08 -3.81
CA ARG A 88 11.85 -13.59 -3.80
C ARG A 88 12.75 -14.77 -4.20
N ASP A 89 12.77 -15.10 -5.49
CA ASP A 89 13.97 -15.66 -6.06
C ASP A 89 14.97 -14.50 -6.09
N PRO A 90 16.07 -14.53 -5.30
CA PRO A 90 17.19 -13.70 -5.67
C PRO A 90 17.62 -14.21 -7.04
N THR A 91 17.47 -13.38 -8.07
CA THR A 91 18.16 -13.63 -9.33
C THR A 91 19.60 -14.01 -8.99
N PRO A 92 20.11 -15.16 -9.46
CA PRO A 92 21.53 -15.42 -9.39
C PRO A 92 22.17 -14.29 -10.19
N ILE A 93 22.82 -13.37 -9.51
CA ILE A 93 23.76 -12.47 -10.17
C ILE A 93 24.85 -13.41 -10.65
N GLU A 94 24.77 -13.85 -11.92
CA GLU A 94 25.95 -14.34 -12.64
C GLU A 94 26.91 -13.17 -12.70
N ILE A 95 27.72 -13.05 -11.65
CA ILE A 95 28.97 -12.30 -11.70
C ILE A 95 29.85 -13.14 -12.61
N THR A 96 29.77 -12.89 -13.92
CA THR A 96 30.85 -13.28 -14.83
C THR A 96 32.08 -12.49 -14.40
N PRO A 97 33.13 -13.14 -13.89
CA PRO A 97 34.34 -12.42 -13.52
C PRO A 97 35.02 -11.90 -14.80
N ASN A 98 35.35 -10.62 -14.87
CA ASN A 98 35.89 -9.98 -16.09
C ASN A 98 37.34 -10.39 -16.45
N TRP A 99 37.90 -11.44 -15.85
CA TRP A 99 39.29 -11.86 -16.10
C TRP A 99 39.44 -12.80 -17.32
N ALA A 100 38.35 -13.21 -17.98
CA ALA A 100 38.41 -14.08 -19.16
C ALA A 100 38.62 -13.32 -20.48
N SER A 101 39.46 -12.29 -20.47
CA SER A 101 39.98 -11.66 -21.69
C SER A 101 41.48 -11.54 -21.56
N ASP A 102 42.16 -12.68 -21.56
CA ASP A 102 43.54 -12.83 -22.02
C ASP A 102 43.82 -14.34 -22.15
N SER A 103 43.80 -14.82 -23.38
CA SER A 103 44.52 -16.03 -23.77
C SER A 103 44.85 -15.91 -25.25
N ASP A 104 46.02 -15.34 -25.49
CA ASP A 104 46.84 -15.62 -26.65
C ASP A 104 46.83 -17.12 -26.95
N CYS A 105 46.58 -17.47 -28.21
CA CYS A 105 47.01 -18.75 -28.74
C CYS A 105 47.57 -18.52 -30.15
N ASP A 106 48.87 -18.28 -30.15
CA ASP A 106 49.79 -18.53 -31.26
C ASP A 106 49.57 -19.92 -31.84
N SER A 107 49.50 -20.03 -33.17
CA SER A 107 49.87 -21.23 -33.91
C SER A 107 50.12 -20.87 -35.37
N SER A 108 51.41 -20.58 -35.65
CA SER A 108 52.26 -21.12 -36.74
C SER A 108 51.62 -21.49 -38.08
#